data_AF-A0A536GEP3-F1
#
_entry.id   AF-A0A536GEP3-F1
#
_cell.length_a   1.000
_cell.length_b   1.000
_cell.length_c   1.000
_cell.angle_alpha   90.00
_cell.angle_beta   90.00
_cell.angle_gamma   90.00
#
_symmetry.space_group_name_H-M   'P 1'
#
loop_
_entity.id
_entity.type
_entity.pdbx_description
1 polymer ?
#
loop_
_entity_poly.entity_id
_entity_poly.type
_entity_poly.pdbx_seq_one_letter_code
_entity_poly.pdbx_strand_id
1 'polypeptide(L)'
;MPTERNRRTSSSEIPFRYSSVRYTVNRIASGIIRRTRPIQWSEHTLKETRLEAREEISREHSGQSGVPANSRQSLEIRGDFEIGIGRRARRAYGFDEVALVPGGVTLNPDEVDISFSMVERFALQLPFWGSAMDGVVDVDFAIAMGKLGGVAVLNLDGVHTRYEDSAPIIKKIAAADRSTVNAVLKQAYREPVKPKLIAERIKAIKAAGVPCAVSTVPGRAEERSDIVQRAGADVYVVQGTVLTARHSSRSYHQLAFDELVRACDIPVVVGNCVQYDTALELMETGIAGILVGVGPGAACTTRGVLGVGVPQVTATADVAAARDEHMRRGGMRVAVITDGGMRIGADVCKAFAAGADAVMIGTPLAGAEESSSKGFNWGMATPDPNLPRGTRIQVGTKATLREILLGPARVDDGTQNFAGALRSALGVCGARDIAEFQHVELVIAPSIVSEGKVFQQAQHVGMGKN
;
A
#
# COMPACT_ATOMS: atom_id res chain seq x y z
N MET A 1 34.97 -30.71 -35.88
CA MET A 1 34.85 -31.83 -36.83
C MET A 1 35.44 -33.09 -36.18
N PRO A 2 34.86 -34.27 -36.42
CA PRO A 2 34.29 -35.10 -35.35
C PRO A 2 34.71 -36.58 -35.40
N THR A 3 34.30 -37.35 -34.39
CA THR A 3 33.92 -38.79 -34.47
C THR A 3 32.88 -39.04 -33.35
N GLU A 4 31.56 -39.05 -33.61
CA GLU A 4 30.69 -40.18 -34.02
C GLU A 4 30.94 -41.49 -33.27
N ARG A 5 29.99 -42.32 -32.83
CA ARG A 5 28.51 -42.39 -32.72
C ARG A 5 28.28 -43.74 -32.01
N ASN A 6 27.33 -43.88 -31.08
CA ASN A 6 26.28 -44.91 -31.26
C ASN A 6 25.08 -44.73 -30.34
N ARG A 7 23.90 -44.89 -30.94
CA ARG A 7 22.57 -44.90 -30.33
C ARG A 7 22.28 -46.29 -29.73
N ARG A 8 21.44 -46.35 -28.70
CA ARG A 8 20.27 -47.26 -28.67
C ARG A 8 19.22 -46.80 -27.67
N THR A 9 17.99 -46.88 -28.16
CA THR A 9 16.69 -46.56 -27.59
C THR A 9 16.17 -47.66 -26.66
N SER A 10 15.46 -47.29 -25.57
CA SER A 10 14.31 -48.06 -25.08
C SER A 10 13.37 -47.19 -24.23
N SER A 11 12.17 -47.02 -24.75
CA SER A 11 10.94 -46.58 -24.08
C SER A 11 10.65 -47.40 -22.82
N SER A 12 10.28 -46.73 -21.72
CA SER A 12 9.46 -47.32 -20.67
C SER A 12 8.47 -46.27 -20.14
N GLU A 13 7.20 -46.63 -20.28
CA GLU A 13 6.03 -45.89 -19.84
C GLU A 13 5.97 -45.84 -18.30
N ILE A 14 5.62 -44.67 -17.75
CA ILE A 14 5.37 -44.49 -16.31
C ILE A 14 3.85 -44.34 -16.13
N PRO A 15 3.17 -45.20 -15.35
CA PRO A 15 1.72 -45.15 -15.20
C PRO A 15 1.29 -44.08 -14.20
N PHE A 16 0.39 -43.19 -14.63
CA PHE A 16 -0.40 -42.29 -13.77
C PHE A 16 -1.37 -43.12 -12.92
N ARG A 17 -1.21 -43.06 -11.58
CA ARG A 17 -2.24 -43.52 -10.62
C ARG A 17 -3.07 -42.34 -10.15
N TYR A 18 -4.37 -42.37 -10.47
CA TYR A 18 -5.39 -41.55 -9.82
C TYR A 18 -5.63 -42.08 -8.40
N SER A 19 -5.36 -41.26 -7.38
CA SER A 19 -5.85 -41.46 -6.01
C SER A 19 -7.10 -40.61 -5.79
N SER A 20 -8.20 -41.29 -5.47
CA SER A 20 -9.49 -40.68 -5.15
C SER A 20 -9.49 -40.20 -3.69
N VAL A 21 -9.55 -38.88 -3.49
CA VAL A 21 -9.79 -38.28 -2.17
C VAL A 21 -11.30 -38.10 -2.01
N ARG A 22 -11.86 -38.84 -1.04
CA ARG A 22 -13.26 -38.75 -0.62
C ARG A 22 -13.45 -37.48 0.21
N TYR A 23 -14.37 -36.62 -0.20
CA TYR A 23 -14.90 -35.55 0.66
C TYR A 23 -16.04 -36.08 1.52
N THR A 24 -15.86 -36.00 2.84
CA THR A 24 -16.90 -36.24 3.84
C THR A 24 -17.75 -34.98 3.99
N VAL A 25 -19.00 -35.02 3.54
CA VAL A 25 -19.99 -33.95 3.76
C VAL A 25 -20.72 -34.23 5.07
N ASN A 26 -20.49 -33.38 6.08
CA ASN A 26 -21.27 -33.39 7.31
C ASN A 26 -22.66 -32.80 7.07
N ARG A 27 -23.68 -33.55 7.50
CA ARG A 27 -25.11 -33.28 7.35
C ARG A 27 -25.62 -32.67 8.66
N ILE A 28 -26.19 -31.47 8.60
CA ILE A 28 -27.06 -30.94 9.65
C ILE A 28 -28.45 -30.71 9.02
N ALA A 29 -29.46 -31.36 9.60
CA ALA A 29 -30.89 -31.21 9.32
C ALA A 29 -31.39 -29.84 9.87
N SER A 30 -32.48 -29.18 9.45
CA SER A 30 -33.83 -29.66 9.12
C SER A 30 -34.75 -28.49 8.68
N GLY A 31 -35.76 -28.80 7.84
CA GLY A 31 -37.03 -28.06 7.67
C GLY A 31 -37.01 -27.00 6.55
N ILE A 32 -37.86 -26.96 5.52
CA ILE A 32 -39.32 -27.19 5.44
C ILE A 32 -39.65 -27.61 3.99
N ILE A 33 -40.46 -28.67 3.80
CA ILE A 33 -41.02 -29.09 2.51
C ILE A 33 -42.48 -28.62 2.43
N ARG A 34 -42.85 -27.90 1.36
CA ARG A 34 -44.25 -27.77 0.90
C ARG A 34 -44.41 -28.43 -0.47
N ARG A 35 -45.42 -29.29 -0.59
CA ARG A 35 -45.82 -30.07 -1.77
C ARG A 35 -46.44 -29.19 -2.86
N THR A 36 -46.15 -29.50 -4.13
CA THR A 36 -47.00 -29.17 -5.29
C THR A 36 -47.11 -30.39 -6.23
N ARG A 37 -48.31 -30.58 -6.81
CA ARG A 37 -48.76 -31.75 -7.60
C ARG A 37 -48.21 -31.75 -9.05
N PRO A 38 -48.17 -32.91 -9.74
CA PRO A 38 -47.70 -32.99 -11.12
C PRO A 38 -48.78 -32.55 -12.13
N ILE A 39 -48.36 -31.86 -13.20
CA ILE A 39 -49.20 -31.48 -14.34
C ILE A 39 -48.85 -32.40 -15.52
N GLN A 40 -49.86 -33.05 -16.11
CA GLN A 40 -49.79 -33.81 -17.36
C GLN A 40 -49.86 -32.85 -18.56
N TRP A 41 -49.03 -33.09 -19.57
CA TRP A 41 -49.06 -32.39 -20.86
C TRP A 41 -49.83 -33.22 -21.90
N SER A 42 -50.74 -32.60 -22.65
CA SER A 42 -51.46 -33.20 -23.78
C SER A 42 -50.73 -33.01 -25.11
N GLU A 43 -50.84 -33.97 -26.03
CA GLU A 43 -50.13 -34.09 -27.32
C GLU A 43 -50.33 -32.95 -28.35
N HIS A 44 -51.08 -31.90 -28.03
CA HIS A 44 -51.29 -30.77 -28.94
C HIS A 44 -50.23 -29.66 -28.87
N THR A 45 -49.30 -29.69 -27.91
CA THR A 45 -48.25 -28.65 -27.74
C THR A 45 -46.93 -28.97 -28.47
N LEU A 46 -46.85 -30.09 -29.19
CA LEU A 46 -45.63 -30.56 -29.88
C LEU A 46 -45.58 -30.30 -31.39
N LYS A 47 -46.59 -29.62 -31.96
CA LYS A 47 -46.65 -29.32 -33.41
C LYS A 47 -46.35 -27.86 -33.77
N GLU A 48 -46.47 -26.90 -32.86
CA GLU A 48 -46.15 -25.49 -33.13
C GLU A 48 -44.66 -25.18 -32.99
N THR A 49 -43.90 -25.93 -32.17
CA THR A 49 -42.45 -25.76 -31.98
C THR A 49 -41.57 -26.27 -33.12
N ARG A 50 -42.16 -26.80 -34.21
CA ARG A 50 -41.41 -27.39 -35.33
C ARG A 50 -41.49 -26.59 -36.64
N LEU A 51 -42.28 -25.51 -36.68
CA LEU A 51 -42.39 -24.58 -37.81
C LEU A 51 -41.55 -23.32 -37.60
N GLU A 52 -41.40 -22.82 -36.37
CA GLU A 52 -40.53 -21.67 -36.07
C GLU A 52 -39.02 -21.99 -36.19
N ALA A 53 -38.63 -23.25 -35.93
CA ALA A 53 -37.24 -23.70 -36.04
C ALA A 53 -36.73 -23.89 -37.50
N ARG A 54 -37.58 -23.70 -38.53
CA ARG A 54 -37.19 -23.82 -39.95
C ARG A 54 -37.07 -22.49 -40.69
N GLU A 55 -37.56 -21.38 -40.12
CA GLU A 55 -37.36 -20.04 -40.70
C GLU A 55 -36.07 -19.36 -40.17
N GLU A 56 -35.56 -19.78 -39.01
CA GLU A 56 -34.35 -19.20 -38.42
C GLU A 56 -33.04 -19.74 -39.03
N ILE A 57 -33.08 -20.93 -39.64
CA ILE A 57 -31.90 -21.59 -40.26
C ILE A 57 -31.66 -21.12 -41.72
N SER A 58 -32.62 -20.41 -42.33
CA SER A 58 -32.48 -19.93 -43.73
C SER A 58 -31.88 -18.52 -43.87
N ARG A 59 -31.58 -17.81 -42.76
CA ARG A 59 -31.00 -16.45 -42.80
C ARG A 59 -29.50 -16.38 -42.53
N GLU A 60 -28.83 -17.50 -42.26
CA GLU A 60 -27.38 -17.53 -41.96
C GLU A 60 -26.46 -17.86 -43.16
N HIS A 61 -26.95 -17.93 -44.40
CA HIS A 61 -26.13 -18.27 -45.57
C HIS A 61 -26.04 -17.18 -46.66
N SER A 62 -25.72 -15.94 -46.27
CA SER A 62 -25.14 -14.95 -47.19
C SER A 62 -24.44 -13.81 -46.45
N GLY A 63 -23.10 -13.80 -46.39
CA GLY A 63 -22.36 -12.62 -45.94
C GLY A 63 -20.99 -12.89 -45.28
N GLN A 64 -19.97 -12.95 -46.13
CA GLN A 64 -18.53 -12.76 -45.91
C GLN A 64 -17.99 -12.45 -44.49
N SER A 65 -17.12 -13.36 -44.02
CA SER A 65 -15.88 -13.19 -43.25
C SER A 65 -15.68 -11.90 -42.41
N GLY A 66 -15.80 -12.05 -41.09
CA GLY A 66 -15.21 -11.15 -40.09
C GLY A 66 -15.13 -11.88 -38.75
N VAL A 67 -13.92 -12.20 -38.30
CA VAL A 67 -13.67 -12.78 -36.96
C VAL A 67 -14.13 -11.74 -35.92
N PRO A 68 -14.96 -12.09 -34.92
CA PRO A 68 -15.32 -11.12 -33.89
C PRO A 68 -14.10 -10.90 -33.00
N ALA A 69 -13.56 -9.68 -33.07
CA ALA A 69 -12.61 -9.17 -32.10
C ALA A 69 -13.27 -9.25 -30.72
N ASN A 70 -12.55 -9.90 -29.80
CA ASN A 70 -12.89 -10.03 -28.40
C ASN A 70 -13.26 -8.64 -27.83
N SER A 71 -14.55 -8.38 -27.64
CA SER A 71 -15.05 -7.13 -27.07
C SER A 71 -14.73 -7.10 -25.59
N ARG A 72 -13.50 -6.71 -25.25
CA ARG A 72 -13.22 -6.03 -23.99
C ARG A 72 -14.12 -4.80 -24.01
N GLN A 73 -15.29 -4.87 -23.39
CA GLN A 73 -15.95 -3.68 -22.89
C GLN A 73 -14.94 -3.06 -21.92
N SER A 74 -14.18 -2.08 -22.41
CA SER A 74 -13.53 -1.10 -21.56
C SER A 74 -14.62 -0.58 -20.65
N LEU A 75 -14.51 -0.81 -19.34
CA LEU A 75 -15.28 -0.06 -18.38
C LEU A 75 -14.97 1.41 -18.69
N GLU A 76 -15.91 2.11 -19.32
CA GLU A 76 -15.85 3.56 -19.46
C GLU A 76 -15.88 4.10 -18.02
N ILE A 77 -14.71 4.48 -17.53
CA ILE A 77 -14.59 5.19 -16.26
C ILE A 77 -15.33 6.52 -16.49
N ARG A 78 -16.53 6.65 -15.91
CA ARG A 78 -17.28 7.92 -15.91
C ARG A 78 -16.39 8.98 -15.26
N GLY A 79 -15.78 9.86 -16.06
CA GLY A 79 -14.80 10.84 -15.58
C GLY A 79 -13.59 11.09 -16.48
N ASP A 80 -13.53 10.50 -17.67
CA ASP A 80 -12.50 10.84 -18.66
C ASP A 80 -12.81 12.16 -19.39
N PHE A 81 -11.89 13.11 -19.29
CA PHE A 81 -11.92 14.41 -19.97
C PHE A 81 -11.04 14.38 -21.21
N GLU A 82 -11.45 15.06 -22.28
CA GLU A 82 -10.60 15.28 -23.44
C GLU A 82 -9.60 16.41 -23.16
N ILE A 83 -8.30 16.14 -23.32
CA ILE A 83 -7.23 17.16 -23.22
C ILE A 83 -6.92 17.75 -24.59
N GLY A 84 -7.07 16.95 -25.63
CA GLY A 84 -6.93 17.34 -27.03
C GLY A 84 -7.46 16.22 -27.92
N ILE A 85 -7.58 16.49 -29.22
CA ILE A 85 -8.20 15.57 -30.18
C ILE A 85 -7.58 14.16 -30.06
N GLY A 86 -8.39 13.17 -29.68
CA GLY A 86 -7.97 11.78 -29.53
C GLY A 86 -7.17 11.46 -28.25
N ARG A 87 -7.02 12.42 -27.32
CA ARG A 87 -6.29 12.24 -26.06
C ARG A 87 -7.17 12.53 -24.86
N ARG A 88 -7.35 11.51 -24.02
CA ARG A 88 -8.17 11.56 -22.80
C ARG A 88 -7.31 11.49 -21.54
N ALA A 89 -7.83 12.04 -20.46
CA ALA A 89 -7.30 11.87 -19.12
C ALA A 89 -8.42 11.78 -18.10
N ARG A 90 -8.23 10.93 -17.08
CA ARG A 90 -9.12 10.86 -15.93
C ARG A 90 -8.76 11.94 -14.91
N ARG A 91 -9.76 12.49 -14.22
CA ARG A 91 -9.53 13.32 -13.03
C ARG A 91 -9.13 12.44 -11.84
N ALA A 92 -8.25 12.95 -10.99
CA ALA A 92 -7.84 12.32 -9.75
C ALA A 92 -7.77 13.39 -8.64
N TYR A 93 -7.87 12.96 -7.38
CA TYR A 93 -8.08 13.82 -6.21
C TYR A 93 -7.06 13.57 -5.11
N GLY A 94 -6.56 14.66 -4.52
CA GLY A 94 -5.75 14.66 -3.30
C GLY A 94 -6.58 14.87 -2.03
N PHE A 95 -5.90 14.91 -0.87
CA PHE A 95 -6.56 15.12 0.43
C PHE A 95 -7.25 16.49 0.53
N ASP A 96 -6.70 17.52 -0.13
CA ASP A 96 -7.24 18.88 -0.12
C ASP A 96 -8.46 19.07 -1.05
N GLU A 97 -8.85 18.04 -1.80
CA GLU A 97 -9.97 18.10 -2.74
C GLU A 97 -11.20 17.32 -2.29
N VAL A 98 -11.14 16.63 -1.14
CA VAL A 98 -12.24 15.80 -0.63
C VAL A 98 -12.55 16.08 0.84
N ALA A 99 -13.77 15.75 1.26
CA ALA A 99 -14.21 15.80 2.65
C ALA A 99 -15.02 14.55 3.04
N LEU A 100 -14.98 14.21 4.33
CA LEU A 100 -15.82 13.16 4.91
C LEU A 100 -17.21 13.72 5.22
N VAL A 101 -18.25 12.95 4.93
CA VAL A 101 -19.63 13.30 5.29
C VAL A 101 -19.98 12.64 6.63
N PRO A 102 -20.53 13.40 7.61
CA PRO A 102 -21.02 12.83 8.86
C PRO A 102 -22.09 11.75 8.63
N GLY A 103 -22.11 10.74 9.50
CA GLY A 103 -23.05 9.64 9.42
C GLY A 103 -24.43 10.01 9.95
N GLY A 104 -25.43 9.16 9.70
CA GLY A 104 -26.77 9.32 10.28
C GLY A 104 -26.84 9.07 11.79
N VAL A 105 -25.82 8.42 12.36
CA VAL A 105 -25.67 8.14 13.80
C VAL A 105 -24.24 8.43 14.20
N THR A 106 -24.04 9.12 15.31
CA THR A 106 -22.71 9.33 15.89
C THR A 106 -22.42 8.28 16.97
N LEU A 107 -21.14 7.93 17.12
CA LEU A 107 -20.64 7.01 18.14
C LEU A 107 -19.69 7.74 19.09
N ASN A 108 -19.55 7.22 20.29
CA ASN A 108 -18.53 7.67 21.22
C ASN A 108 -17.13 7.31 20.66
N PRO A 109 -16.21 8.28 20.47
CA PRO A 109 -14.86 7.99 19.98
C PRO A 109 -14.08 6.99 20.84
N ASP A 110 -14.41 6.82 22.12
CA ASP A 110 -13.76 5.83 22.99
C ASP A 110 -14.24 4.38 22.73
N GLU A 111 -15.32 4.20 21.97
CA GLU A 111 -15.93 2.91 21.66
C GLU A 111 -15.59 2.38 20.26
N VAL A 112 -14.85 3.14 19.46
CA VAL A 112 -14.45 2.73 18.10
C VAL A 112 -13.09 2.04 18.11
N ASP A 113 -12.95 1.01 17.28
CA ASP A 113 -11.71 0.26 17.10
C ASP A 113 -10.90 0.81 15.92
N ILE A 114 -9.64 1.17 16.17
CA ILE A 114 -8.69 1.61 15.14
C ILE A 114 -7.52 0.63 14.98
N SER A 115 -7.60 -0.54 15.61
CA SER A 115 -6.54 -1.54 15.53
C SER A 115 -6.31 -2.00 14.09
N PHE A 116 -5.10 -2.45 13.82
CA PHE A 116 -4.68 -2.96 12.52
C PHE A 116 -4.29 -4.42 12.63
N SER A 117 -4.68 -5.22 11.63
CA SER A 117 -4.22 -6.60 11.49
C SER A 117 -3.89 -6.94 10.04
N MET A 118 -2.88 -7.78 9.85
CA MET A 118 -2.40 -8.26 8.57
C MET A 118 -2.10 -9.75 8.67
N VAL A 119 -2.76 -10.55 7.83
CA VAL A 119 -2.56 -11.99 7.65
C VAL A 119 -2.58 -12.83 8.93
N GLU A 120 -3.34 -12.39 9.96
CA GLU A 120 -3.45 -12.99 11.30
C GLU A 120 -2.11 -13.14 12.08
N ARG A 121 -0.98 -12.75 11.50
CA ARG A 121 0.36 -12.89 12.08
C ARG A 121 0.94 -11.58 12.60
N PHE A 122 0.39 -10.45 12.16
CA PHE A 122 0.88 -9.14 12.54
C PHE A 122 -0.30 -8.23 12.90
N ALA A 123 -0.29 -7.71 14.12
CA ALA A 123 -1.33 -6.81 14.61
C ALA A 123 -0.72 -5.64 15.38
N LEU A 124 -1.37 -4.49 15.30
CA LEU A 124 -0.97 -3.25 15.96
C LEU A 124 -2.18 -2.61 16.63
N GLN A 125 -1.94 -1.94 17.76
CA GLN A 125 -2.98 -1.16 18.45
C GLN A 125 -3.27 0.16 17.73
N LEU A 126 -2.27 0.68 17.01
CA LEU A 126 -2.39 1.87 16.18
C LEU A 126 -2.09 1.51 14.72
N PRO A 127 -2.89 2.00 13.76
CA PRO A 127 -2.73 1.68 12.34
C PRO A 127 -1.68 2.61 11.69
N PHE A 128 -0.61 2.94 12.42
CA PHE A 128 0.38 3.96 12.06
C PHE A 128 1.77 3.35 11.90
N TRP A 129 2.34 3.55 10.72
CA TRP A 129 3.68 3.08 10.34
C TRP A 129 4.61 4.28 10.17
N GLY A 130 5.79 4.24 10.80
CA GLY A 130 6.86 5.20 10.53
C GLY A 130 7.57 4.88 9.21
N SER A 131 7.64 5.85 8.31
CA SER A 131 8.26 5.67 6.99
C SER A 131 9.76 5.40 7.07
N ALA A 132 10.28 4.57 6.16
CA ALA A 132 11.68 4.16 6.09
C ALA A 132 12.63 5.29 5.64
N MET A 133 12.80 6.28 6.52
CA MET A 133 13.65 7.45 6.31
C MET A 133 14.69 7.54 7.43
N ASP A 134 15.97 7.53 7.07
CA ASP A 134 17.07 7.54 8.05
C ASP A 134 17.11 8.82 8.89
N GLY A 135 16.55 9.92 8.39
CA GLY A 135 16.40 11.16 9.15
C GLY A 135 15.32 11.10 10.23
N VAL A 136 14.54 10.03 10.30
CA VAL A 136 13.43 9.86 11.25
C VAL A 136 13.60 8.57 12.05
N VAL A 137 13.71 7.43 11.36
CA VAL A 137 13.67 6.10 11.97
C VAL A 137 15.07 5.53 12.14
N ASP A 138 15.59 5.63 13.36
CA ASP A 138 16.67 4.79 13.87
C ASP A 138 16.11 3.70 14.81
N VAL A 139 16.98 2.98 15.51
CA VAL A 139 16.59 1.93 16.47
C VAL A 139 15.77 2.50 17.62
N ASP A 140 16.18 3.64 18.18
CA ASP A 140 15.52 4.23 19.36
C ASP A 140 14.13 4.76 18.99
N PHE A 141 14.00 5.39 17.83
CA PHE A 141 12.71 5.81 17.29
C PHE A 141 11.79 4.61 17.04
N ALA A 142 12.31 3.52 16.46
CA ALA A 142 11.52 2.32 16.23
C ALA A 142 11.02 1.70 17.54
N ILE A 143 11.85 1.69 18.58
CA ILE A 143 11.46 1.25 19.93
C ILE A 143 10.39 2.18 20.52
N ALA A 144 10.56 3.49 20.42
CA ALA A 144 9.60 4.47 20.91
C ALA A 144 8.23 4.32 20.22
N MET A 145 8.21 4.21 18.90
CA MET A 145 7.00 3.98 18.10
C MET A 145 6.30 2.67 18.49
N GLY A 146 7.08 1.59 18.64
CA GLY A 146 6.59 0.28 19.03
C GLY A 146 5.93 0.25 20.41
N LYS A 147 6.52 0.95 21.39
CA LYS A 147 5.95 1.08 22.75
C LYS A 147 4.63 1.85 22.77
N LEU A 148 4.37 2.70 21.78
CA LEU A 148 3.12 3.45 21.65
C LEU A 148 2.05 2.66 20.88
N GLY A 149 2.35 1.47 20.37
CA GLY A 149 1.40 0.57 19.70
C GLY A 149 1.37 0.66 18.19
N GLY A 150 2.27 1.45 17.57
CA GLY A 150 2.51 1.46 16.13
C GLY A 150 3.74 0.65 15.74
N VAL A 151 4.26 0.86 14.51
CA VAL A 151 5.53 0.27 14.05
C VAL A 151 6.32 1.32 13.29
N ALA A 152 7.66 1.31 13.35
CA ALA A 152 8.49 2.11 12.45
C ALA A 152 9.31 1.18 11.56
N VAL A 153 9.44 1.55 10.28
CA VAL A 153 10.15 0.73 9.30
C VAL A 153 11.61 1.17 9.21
N LEU A 154 12.54 0.32 9.60
CA LEU A 154 13.98 0.60 9.48
C LEU A 154 14.42 0.43 8.01
N ASN A 155 15.10 1.43 7.45
CA ASN A 155 15.64 1.37 6.10
C ASN A 155 16.97 0.58 6.06
N LEU A 156 16.97 -0.61 5.46
CA LEU A 156 18.15 -1.46 5.36
C LEU A 156 19.16 -0.98 4.33
N ASP A 157 18.73 -0.16 3.37
CA ASP A 157 19.60 0.52 2.40
C ASP A 157 20.14 1.86 2.93
N GLY A 158 19.80 2.18 4.18
CA GLY A 158 20.04 3.45 4.82
C GLY A 158 21.40 3.61 5.49
N VAL A 159 21.56 4.74 6.18
CA VAL A 159 22.76 5.09 6.95
C VAL A 159 22.94 4.16 8.16
N HIS A 160 21.85 3.75 8.81
CA HIS A 160 21.87 2.96 10.05
C HIS A 160 22.45 1.55 9.92
N THR A 161 22.56 1.04 8.69
CA THR A 161 23.14 -0.27 8.36
C THR A 161 24.48 -0.17 7.65
N ARG A 162 25.03 1.04 7.46
CA ARG A 162 26.33 1.32 6.83
C ARG A 162 27.42 1.65 7.85
N TYR A 163 27.03 2.25 8.98
CA TYR A 163 27.95 2.73 10.01
C TYR A 163 27.66 2.10 11.37
N GLU A 164 28.74 1.74 12.09
CA GLU A 164 28.67 1.24 13.48
C GLU A 164 28.02 2.29 14.39
N ASP A 165 28.39 3.56 14.21
CA ASP A 165 27.69 4.72 14.76
C ASP A 165 27.21 5.63 13.61
N SER A 166 25.90 5.63 13.37
CA SER A 166 25.25 6.45 12.35
C SER A 166 24.95 7.90 12.79
N ALA A 167 24.95 8.19 14.10
CA ALA A 167 24.49 9.48 14.61
C ALA A 167 25.31 10.68 14.10
N PRO A 168 26.66 10.62 14.03
CA PRO A 168 27.46 11.69 13.44
C PRO A 168 27.15 11.94 11.96
N ILE A 169 26.80 10.88 11.22
CA ILE A 169 26.49 10.95 9.79
C ILE A 169 25.13 11.63 9.58
N ILE A 170 24.11 11.22 10.35
CA ILE A 170 22.79 11.85 10.35
C ILE A 170 22.91 13.33 10.73
N LYS A 171 23.65 13.65 11.79
CA LYS A 171 23.89 15.04 12.22
C LYS A 171 24.56 15.86 11.12
N LYS A 172 25.52 15.28 10.40
CA LYS A 172 26.19 15.95 9.27
C LYS A 172 25.22 16.25 8.13
N ILE A 173 24.31 15.34 7.79
CA ILE A 173 23.27 15.56 6.76
C ILE A 173 22.27 16.64 7.22
N ALA A 174 21.83 16.59 8.48
CA ALA A 174 20.91 17.56 9.07
C ALA A 174 21.52 18.97 9.18
N ALA A 175 22.83 19.08 9.41
CA ALA A 175 23.53 20.36 9.48
C ALA A 175 23.99 20.89 8.11
N ALA A 176 23.90 20.11 7.05
CA ALA A 176 24.39 20.52 5.73
C ALA A 176 23.59 21.70 5.14
N ASP A 177 24.31 22.61 4.49
CA ASP A 177 23.69 23.71 3.74
C ASP A 177 22.93 23.21 2.53
N ARG A 178 21.91 23.97 2.09
CA ARG A 178 21.10 23.63 0.92
C ARG A 178 21.93 23.42 -0.35
N SER A 179 23.03 24.16 -0.52
CA SER A 179 23.92 24.03 -1.68
C SER A 179 24.80 22.79 -1.65
N THR A 180 25.07 22.23 -0.46
CA THR A 180 26.02 21.11 -0.28
C THR A 180 25.34 19.79 0.13
N VAL A 181 24.08 19.84 0.57
CA VAL A 181 23.34 18.68 1.10
C VAL A 181 23.32 17.48 0.17
N ASN A 182 23.18 17.69 -1.15
CA ASN A 182 23.18 16.59 -2.11
C ASN A 182 24.54 15.89 -2.18
N ALA A 183 25.64 16.63 -2.09
CA ALA A 183 26.98 16.05 -2.05
C ALA A 183 27.22 15.29 -0.74
N VAL A 184 26.76 15.84 0.38
CA VAL A 184 26.85 15.20 1.71
C VAL A 184 26.05 13.89 1.73
N LEU A 185 24.82 13.89 1.23
CA LEU A 185 23.99 12.69 1.09
C LEU A 185 24.66 11.65 0.20
N LYS A 186 25.11 12.01 -1.00
CA LYS A 186 25.84 11.08 -1.88
C LYS A 186 27.05 10.47 -1.18
N GLN A 187 27.82 11.26 -0.43
CA GLN A 187 28.97 10.75 0.32
C GLN A 187 28.57 9.81 1.46
N ALA A 188 27.51 10.13 2.21
CA ALA A 188 27.03 9.32 3.32
C ALA A 188 26.50 7.94 2.88
N TYR A 189 25.97 7.81 1.67
CA TYR A 189 25.42 6.55 1.16
C TYR A 189 26.42 5.73 0.33
N ARG A 190 27.69 6.18 0.20
CA ARG A 190 28.75 5.44 -0.51
C ARG A 190 29.25 4.22 0.27
N GLU A 191 29.34 4.32 1.59
CA GLU A 191 29.75 3.19 2.45
C GLU A 191 28.79 2.02 2.23
N PRO A 192 29.24 0.80 1.91
CA PRO A 192 28.35 -0.32 1.65
C PRO A 192 27.54 -0.70 2.89
N VAL A 193 26.33 -1.23 2.66
CA VAL A 193 25.51 -1.82 3.72
C VAL A 193 26.25 -3.03 4.30
N LYS A 194 26.29 -3.14 5.63
CA LYS A 194 26.95 -4.21 6.37
C LYS A 194 25.90 -5.20 6.87
N PRO A 195 25.90 -6.46 6.40
CA PRO A 195 24.93 -7.48 6.84
C PRO A 195 24.90 -7.65 8.37
N LYS A 196 26.07 -7.60 9.02
CA LYS A 196 26.16 -7.65 10.49
C LYS A 196 25.28 -6.58 11.16
N LEU A 197 25.32 -5.34 10.66
CA LEU A 197 24.53 -4.24 11.22
C LEU A 197 23.03 -4.43 11.01
N ILE A 198 22.60 -5.01 9.87
CA ILE A 198 21.18 -5.37 9.66
C ILE A 198 20.70 -6.25 10.83
N ALA A 199 21.42 -7.34 11.11
CA ALA A 199 21.05 -8.25 12.18
C ALA A 199 21.08 -7.59 13.57
N GLU A 200 22.09 -6.76 13.85
CA GLU A 200 22.21 -6.07 15.14
C GLU A 200 21.11 -5.04 15.37
N ARG A 201 20.74 -4.24 14.36
CA ARG A 201 19.66 -3.25 14.50
C ARG A 201 18.30 -3.93 14.72
N ILE A 202 18.01 -4.99 13.97
CA ILE A 202 16.77 -5.77 14.14
C ILE A 202 16.72 -6.37 15.55
N LYS A 203 17.79 -7.04 15.98
CA LYS A 203 17.86 -7.64 17.32
C LYS A 203 17.71 -6.61 18.43
N ALA A 204 18.27 -5.41 18.28
CA ALA A 204 18.12 -4.34 19.25
C ALA A 204 16.66 -3.89 19.40
N ILE A 205 15.94 -3.72 18.28
CA ILE A 205 14.51 -3.38 18.29
C ILE A 205 13.71 -4.52 18.97
N LYS A 206 13.96 -5.77 18.57
CA LYS A 206 13.25 -6.94 19.11
C LYS A 206 13.54 -7.19 20.59
N ALA A 207 14.76 -6.92 21.05
CA ALA A 207 15.13 -7.03 22.47
C ALA A 207 14.32 -6.07 23.36
N ALA A 208 13.78 -4.98 22.81
CA ALA A 208 12.89 -4.08 23.53
C ALA A 208 11.44 -4.57 23.62
N GLY A 209 11.12 -5.75 23.07
CA GLY A 209 9.80 -6.36 23.13
C GLY A 209 8.75 -5.71 22.22
N VAL A 210 9.16 -5.01 21.16
CA VAL A 210 8.27 -4.31 20.23
C VAL A 210 8.30 -4.92 18.82
N PRO A 211 7.29 -4.62 17.97
CA PRO A 211 7.32 -4.99 16.56
C PRO A 211 8.50 -4.37 15.79
N CYS A 212 9.08 -5.12 14.86
CA CYS A 212 10.16 -4.68 13.99
C CYS A 212 9.79 -4.89 12.52
N ALA A 213 9.61 -3.79 11.79
CA ALA A 213 9.49 -3.81 10.33
C ALA A 213 10.77 -3.26 9.70
N VAL A 214 11.18 -3.82 8.57
CA VAL A 214 12.38 -3.37 7.84
C VAL A 214 12.09 -3.24 6.35
N SER A 215 12.74 -2.28 5.69
CA SER A 215 12.55 -1.99 4.26
C SER A 215 13.83 -2.17 3.47
N THR A 216 13.74 -2.71 2.27
CA THR A 216 14.84 -2.76 1.31
C THR A 216 14.39 -2.50 -0.12
N VAL A 217 15.31 -2.09 -0.98
CA VAL A 217 15.08 -1.99 -2.42
C VAL A 217 14.93 -3.37 -3.09
N PRO A 218 14.16 -3.50 -4.18
CA PRO A 218 13.91 -4.78 -4.85
C PRO A 218 15.17 -5.55 -5.24
N GLY A 219 16.19 -4.85 -5.73
CA GLY A 219 17.45 -5.47 -6.16
C GLY A 219 18.28 -6.11 -5.05
N ARG A 220 17.87 -5.98 -3.79
CA ARG A 220 18.53 -6.59 -2.61
C ARG A 220 17.60 -7.48 -1.79
N ALA A 221 16.34 -7.63 -2.21
CA ALA A 221 15.32 -8.30 -1.42
C ALA A 221 15.60 -9.80 -1.23
N GLU A 222 15.88 -10.53 -2.31
CA GLU A 222 16.23 -11.96 -2.23
C GLU A 222 17.46 -12.20 -1.34
N GLU A 223 18.55 -11.45 -1.57
CA GLU A 223 19.81 -11.57 -0.84
C GLU A 223 19.65 -11.35 0.68
N ARG A 224 18.74 -10.46 1.10
CA ARG A 224 18.56 -10.06 2.50
C ARG A 224 17.45 -10.81 3.22
N SER A 225 16.62 -11.56 2.50
CA SER A 225 15.48 -12.30 3.06
C SER A 225 15.87 -13.19 4.25
N ASP A 226 16.96 -13.96 4.13
CA ASP A 226 17.40 -14.89 5.18
C ASP A 226 17.89 -14.16 6.45
N ILE A 227 18.74 -13.14 6.31
CA ILE A 227 19.29 -12.42 7.46
C ILE A 227 18.23 -11.63 8.23
N VAL A 228 17.26 -11.05 7.52
CA VAL A 228 16.15 -10.30 8.13
C VAL A 228 15.28 -11.19 9.01
N GLN A 229 14.93 -12.37 8.50
CA GLN A 229 14.09 -13.33 9.21
C GLN A 229 14.83 -13.96 10.40
N ARG A 230 16.07 -14.40 10.21
CA ARG A 230 16.89 -14.96 11.31
C ARG A 230 17.18 -13.95 12.41
N ALA A 231 17.23 -12.65 12.08
CA ALA A 231 17.38 -11.60 13.08
C ALA A 231 16.08 -11.33 13.86
N GLY A 232 14.93 -11.81 13.37
CA GLY A 232 13.64 -11.76 14.05
C GLY A 232 12.76 -10.57 13.65
N ALA A 233 12.92 -10.00 12.45
CA ALA A 233 11.98 -8.99 11.95
C ALA A 233 10.57 -9.59 11.82
N ASP A 234 9.54 -8.79 12.08
CA ASP A 234 8.14 -9.22 12.02
C ASP A 234 7.50 -8.94 10.66
N VAL A 235 8.00 -7.95 9.92
CA VAL A 235 7.53 -7.61 8.57
C VAL A 235 8.71 -7.27 7.67
N TYR A 236 8.70 -7.80 6.46
CA TYR A 236 9.67 -7.46 5.43
C TYR A 236 9.05 -6.60 4.32
N VAL A 237 9.50 -5.36 4.21
CA VAL A 237 9.04 -4.41 3.20
C VAL A 237 10.01 -4.38 2.02
N VAL A 238 9.51 -4.58 0.81
CA VAL A 238 10.26 -4.34 -0.44
C VAL A 238 9.76 -3.06 -1.07
N GLN A 239 10.58 -2.01 -1.00
CA GLN A 239 10.19 -0.65 -1.33
C GLN A 239 11.03 -0.03 -2.46
N GLY A 240 10.35 0.46 -3.50
CA GLY A 240 10.88 1.29 -4.56
C GLY A 240 9.93 2.44 -4.88
N THR A 241 10.34 3.38 -5.74
CA THR A 241 9.47 4.52 -6.09
C THR A 241 8.20 4.08 -6.82
N VAL A 242 8.34 3.14 -7.75
CA VAL A 242 7.24 2.53 -8.50
C VAL A 242 7.60 1.06 -8.66
N LEU A 243 6.73 0.16 -8.23
CA LEU A 243 6.88 -1.27 -8.42
C LEU A 243 5.74 -1.84 -9.27
N THR A 244 6.10 -2.85 -10.05
CA THR A 244 5.21 -3.72 -10.81
C THR A 244 5.54 -5.16 -10.43
N ALA A 245 4.57 -6.07 -10.53
CA ALA A 245 4.83 -7.50 -10.31
C ALA A 245 5.84 -8.06 -11.32
N ARG A 246 5.84 -7.49 -12.53
CA ARG A 246 6.70 -7.87 -13.65
C ARG A 246 7.66 -6.73 -13.97
N HIS A 247 8.96 -7.00 -13.87
CA HIS A 247 10.02 -6.08 -14.28
C HIS A 247 10.76 -6.66 -15.47
N SER A 248 11.10 -5.83 -16.46
CA SER A 248 11.82 -6.26 -17.66
C SER A 248 13.19 -5.60 -17.71
N SER A 249 14.24 -6.42 -17.68
CA SER A 249 15.62 -5.98 -17.85
C SER A 249 16.42 -7.03 -18.62
N ARG A 250 17.40 -6.60 -19.40
CA ARG A 250 18.38 -7.51 -20.03
C ARG A 250 19.74 -7.46 -19.32
N SER A 251 19.86 -6.63 -18.29
CA SER A 251 21.14 -6.26 -17.67
C SER A 251 21.34 -6.88 -16.28
N TYR A 252 20.28 -7.38 -15.64
CA TYR A 252 20.33 -7.95 -14.29
C TYR A 252 19.13 -8.85 -14.01
N HIS A 253 19.28 -9.70 -12.99
CA HIS A 253 18.23 -10.58 -12.44
C HIS A 253 17.05 -9.78 -11.90
N GLN A 254 15.82 -10.23 -12.16
CA GLN A 254 14.62 -9.58 -11.67
C GLN A 254 14.05 -10.33 -10.48
N LEU A 255 13.69 -9.57 -9.44
CA LEU A 255 12.97 -10.10 -8.29
C LEU A 255 11.63 -10.70 -8.74
N ALA A 256 11.41 -11.97 -8.40
CA ALA A 256 10.11 -12.61 -8.50
C ALA A 256 9.44 -12.57 -7.11
N PHE A 257 8.36 -11.78 -6.97
CA PHE A 257 7.72 -11.59 -5.67
C PHE A 257 7.10 -12.88 -5.12
N ASP A 258 6.58 -13.76 -5.97
CA ASP A 258 6.02 -15.04 -5.55
C ASP A 258 7.10 -15.98 -4.99
N GLU A 259 8.31 -15.95 -5.55
CA GLU A 259 9.46 -16.67 -5.01
C GLU A 259 9.90 -16.09 -3.66
N LEU A 260 9.98 -14.75 -3.55
CA LEU A 260 10.34 -14.09 -2.29
C LEU A 260 9.33 -14.37 -1.18
N VAL A 261 8.03 -14.33 -1.49
CA VAL A 261 6.96 -14.67 -0.54
C VAL A 261 7.08 -16.12 -0.08
N ARG A 262 7.31 -17.07 -1.00
CA ARG A 262 7.53 -18.48 -0.63
C ARG A 262 8.78 -18.72 0.22
N ALA A 263 9.81 -17.87 0.06
CA ALA A 263 11.04 -17.94 0.84
C ALA A 263 10.96 -17.23 2.20
N CYS A 264 9.87 -16.52 2.48
CA CYS A 264 9.68 -15.77 3.72
C CYS A 264 8.59 -16.39 4.61
N ASP A 265 8.94 -16.70 5.85
CA ASP A 265 8.01 -17.08 6.93
C ASP A 265 7.27 -15.86 7.52
N ILE A 266 7.82 -14.65 7.31
CA ILE A 266 7.24 -13.38 7.76
C ILE A 266 6.50 -12.66 6.62
N PRO A 267 5.46 -11.88 6.93
CA PRO A 267 4.71 -11.11 5.94
C PRO A 267 5.61 -10.21 5.07
N VAL A 268 5.43 -10.32 3.74
CA VAL A 268 6.08 -9.44 2.76
C VAL A 268 5.12 -8.33 2.35
N VAL A 269 5.51 -7.09 2.56
CA VAL A 269 4.79 -5.89 2.09
C VAL A 269 5.57 -5.29 0.93
N VAL A 270 4.91 -4.87 -0.14
CA VAL A 270 5.58 -4.33 -1.33
C VAL A 270 5.07 -2.97 -1.70
N GLY A 271 5.91 -2.12 -2.27
CA GLY A 271 5.45 -0.86 -2.82
C GLY A 271 6.54 0.01 -3.40
N ASN A 272 6.23 1.11 -4.06
CA ASN A 272 4.89 1.69 -4.07
C ASN A 272 4.13 1.39 -5.37
N CYS A 273 2.81 1.27 -5.27
CA CYS A 273 1.88 1.07 -6.38
C CYS A 273 0.74 2.10 -6.32
N VAL A 274 0.17 2.49 -7.45
CA VAL A 274 -0.94 3.47 -7.52
C VAL A 274 -2.00 3.14 -8.58
N GLN A 275 -1.90 1.97 -9.23
CA GLN A 275 -2.78 1.57 -10.31
C GLN A 275 -3.46 0.25 -9.96
N TYR A 276 -4.77 0.17 -10.23
CA TYR A 276 -5.61 -1.01 -10.00
C TYR A 276 -5.01 -2.31 -10.55
N ASP A 277 -4.73 -2.40 -11.86
CA ASP A 277 -4.28 -3.66 -12.48
C ASP A 277 -2.93 -4.12 -11.92
N THR A 278 -1.99 -3.18 -11.77
CA THR A 278 -0.68 -3.46 -11.21
C THR A 278 -0.77 -3.93 -9.76
N ALA A 279 -1.65 -3.33 -8.97
CA ALA A 279 -1.87 -3.75 -7.59
C ALA A 279 -2.47 -5.15 -7.53
N LEU A 280 -3.44 -5.45 -8.40
CA LEU A 280 -4.05 -6.78 -8.49
C LEU A 280 -3.01 -7.85 -8.87
N GLU A 281 -2.15 -7.58 -9.87
CA GLU A 281 -1.05 -8.47 -10.24
C GLU A 281 -0.06 -8.69 -9.07
N LEU A 282 0.24 -7.63 -8.30
CA LEU A 282 1.09 -7.74 -7.11
C LEU A 282 0.42 -8.61 -6.04
N MET A 283 -0.88 -8.43 -5.77
CA MET A 283 -1.63 -9.23 -4.80
C MET A 283 -1.63 -10.72 -5.16
N GLU A 284 -1.76 -11.04 -6.46
CA GLU A 284 -1.73 -12.42 -6.97
C GLU A 284 -0.39 -13.14 -6.70
N THR A 285 0.68 -12.42 -6.37
CA THR A 285 1.97 -13.02 -5.96
C THR A 285 1.98 -13.54 -4.51
N GLY A 286 0.95 -13.25 -3.70
CA GLY A 286 0.82 -13.70 -2.32
C GLY A 286 1.39 -12.76 -1.26
N ILE A 287 1.71 -11.52 -1.63
CA ILE A 287 2.12 -10.47 -0.67
C ILE A 287 1.05 -10.24 0.41
N ALA A 288 1.49 -9.80 1.58
CA ALA A 288 0.62 -9.50 2.71
C ALA A 288 0.06 -8.07 2.69
N GLY A 289 0.78 -7.13 2.05
CA GLY A 289 0.35 -5.74 1.96
C GLY A 289 0.99 -4.96 0.81
N ILE A 290 0.36 -3.85 0.45
CA ILE A 290 0.83 -2.90 -0.58
C ILE A 290 0.99 -1.51 0.03
N LEU A 291 2.14 -0.87 -0.19
CA LEU A 291 2.31 0.56 0.03
C LEU A 291 1.77 1.34 -1.18
N VAL A 292 0.90 2.31 -0.93
CA VAL A 292 0.25 3.11 -1.97
C VAL A 292 0.77 4.53 -1.95
N GLY A 293 1.38 4.97 -3.06
CA GLY A 293 1.77 6.37 -3.22
C GLY A 293 2.97 6.59 -4.12
N VAL A 294 2.81 7.40 -5.18
CA VAL A 294 3.91 7.79 -6.08
C VAL A 294 3.98 9.32 -6.13
N GLY A 295 5.02 9.85 -5.50
CA GLY A 295 5.28 11.29 -5.40
C GLY A 295 4.49 12.16 -4.41
N PRO A 296 3.59 11.67 -3.53
CA PRO A 296 2.84 12.53 -2.61
C PRO A 296 3.68 13.03 -1.42
N GLY A 297 4.77 12.33 -1.07
CA GLY A 297 5.56 12.63 0.12
C GLY A 297 6.28 13.97 0.01
N ALA A 298 6.32 14.75 1.09
CA ALA A 298 6.87 16.11 1.07
C ALA A 298 8.37 16.18 0.71
N ALA A 299 9.14 15.12 1.01
CA ALA A 299 10.55 15.01 0.62
C ALA A 299 10.75 14.44 -0.80
N CYS A 300 9.69 13.98 -1.48
CA CYS A 300 9.77 13.36 -2.79
C CYS A 300 9.62 14.42 -3.89
N THR A 301 10.49 14.35 -4.90
CA THR A 301 10.42 15.24 -6.08
C THR A 301 10.04 14.49 -7.35
N THR A 302 9.65 13.21 -7.26
CA THR A 302 9.35 12.35 -8.42
C THR A 302 8.35 12.96 -9.39
N ARG A 303 7.26 13.57 -8.91
CA ARG A 303 6.27 14.23 -9.79
C ARG A 303 6.88 15.43 -10.54
N GLY A 304 7.72 16.22 -9.87
CA GLY A 304 8.38 17.37 -10.49
C GLY A 304 9.50 16.97 -11.45
N VAL A 305 10.24 15.91 -11.14
CA VAL A 305 11.39 15.46 -11.94
C VAL A 305 10.96 14.58 -13.13
N LEU A 306 9.99 13.69 -12.92
CA LEU A 306 9.58 12.70 -13.94
C LEU A 306 8.19 12.96 -14.55
N GLY A 307 7.35 13.80 -13.93
CA GLY A 307 5.96 13.94 -14.35
C GLY A 307 5.07 12.73 -14.01
N VAL A 308 5.55 11.81 -13.17
CA VAL A 308 4.87 10.55 -12.83
C VAL A 308 4.29 10.61 -11.42
N GLY A 309 3.00 10.29 -11.29
CA GLY A 309 2.31 10.11 -10.02
C GLY A 309 0.79 10.16 -10.15
N VAL A 310 0.10 9.76 -9.09
CA VAL A 310 -1.36 9.85 -8.96
C VAL A 310 -1.68 10.53 -7.63
N PRO A 311 -2.63 11.49 -7.57
CA PRO A 311 -3.15 12.05 -6.33
C PRO A 311 -3.60 10.98 -5.32
N GLN A 312 -3.31 11.22 -4.04
CA GLN A 312 -3.23 10.15 -3.05
C GLN A 312 -4.57 9.48 -2.69
N VAL A 313 -5.66 10.25 -2.68
CA VAL A 313 -7.00 9.71 -2.39
C VAL A 313 -7.43 8.76 -3.49
N THR A 314 -7.32 9.19 -4.75
CA THR A 314 -7.62 8.33 -5.91
C THR A 314 -6.72 7.11 -5.96
N ALA A 315 -5.41 7.25 -5.72
CA ALA A 315 -4.50 6.11 -5.71
C ALA A 315 -4.88 5.07 -4.65
N THR A 316 -5.25 5.52 -3.44
CA THR A 316 -5.68 4.64 -2.35
C THR A 316 -6.98 3.91 -2.71
N ALA A 317 -7.97 4.63 -3.23
CA ALA A 317 -9.24 4.06 -3.65
C ALA A 317 -9.08 3.03 -4.79
N ASP A 318 -8.25 3.32 -5.80
CA ASP A 318 -7.98 2.39 -6.91
C ASP A 318 -7.34 1.09 -6.40
N VAL A 319 -6.39 1.17 -5.46
CA VAL A 319 -5.71 -0.01 -4.91
C VAL A 319 -6.61 -0.78 -3.93
N ALA A 320 -7.45 -0.09 -3.16
CA ALA A 320 -8.46 -0.71 -2.31
C ALA A 320 -9.49 -1.50 -3.14
N ALA A 321 -9.93 -0.96 -4.28
CA ALA A 321 -10.79 -1.68 -5.20
C ALA A 321 -10.10 -2.94 -5.76
N ALA A 322 -8.78 -2.89 -6.04
CA ALA A 322 -8.02 -4.06 -6.47
C ALA A 322 -7.96 -5.14 -5.38
N ARG A 323 -7.81 -4.75 -4.11
CA ARG A 323 -7.87 -5.66 -2.95
C ARG A 323 -9.22 -6.36 -2.88
N ASP A 324 -10.30 -5.60 -3.00
CA ASP A 324 -11.65 -6.15 -2.88
C ASP A 324 -11.95 -7.12 -4.04
N GLU A 325 -11.48 -6.79 -5.26
CA GLU A 325 -11.54 -7.71 -6.39
C GLU A 325 -10.71 -8.99 -6.15
N HIS A 326 -9.49 -8.85 -5.62
CA HIS A 326 -8.64 -10.00 -5.30
C HIS A 326 -9.34 -10.94 -4.30
N MET A 327 -9.95 -10.38 -3.25
CA MET A 327 -10.76 -11.15 -2.30
C MET A 327 -11.98 -11.81 -2.95
N ARG A 328 -12.69 -11.09 -3.83
CA ARG A 328 -13.84 -11.62 -4.56
C ARG A 328 -13.45 -12.80 -5.46
N ARG A 329 -12.22 -12.84 -5.96
CA ARG A 329 -11.64 -13.96 -6.71
C ARG A 329 -11.16 -15.12 -5.83
N GLY A 330 -11.35 -15.05 -4.51
CA GLY A 330 -10.89 -16.07 -3.56
C GLY A 330 -9.46 -15.86 -3.06
N GLY A 331 -8.86 -14.71 -3.36
CA GLY A 331 -7.57 -14.29 -2.80
C GLY A 331 -7.68 -13.88 -1.33
N MET A 332 -6.53 -13.76 -0.68
CA MET A 332 -6.46 -13.27 0.69
C MET A 332 -6.71 -11.77 0.76
N ARG A 333 -7.10 -11.25 1.91
CA ARG A 333 -7.20 -9.80 2.11
C ARG A 333 -5.80 -9.19 2.25
N VAL A 334 -5.29 -8.59 1.18
CA VAL A 334 -4.01 -7.87 1.18
C VAL A 334 -4.19 -6.48 1.82
N ALA A 335 -3.35 -6.13 2.78
CA ALA A 335 -3.44 -4.83 3.46
C ALA A 335 -3.09 -3.68 2.51
N VAL A 336 -3.86 -2.60 2.54
CA VAL A 336 -3.59 -1.36 1.79
C VAL A 336 -3.03 -0.32 2.75
N ILE A 337 -1.78 0.12 2.52
CA ILE A 337 -1.08 1.05 3.39
C ILE A 337 -0.80 2.34 2.61
N THR A 338 -1.52 3.41 2.90
CA THR A 338 -1.31 4.71 2.23
C THR A 338 0.01 5.33 2.70
N ASP A 339 0.95 5.53 1.77
CA ASP A 339 2.29 6.06 2.02
C ASP A 339 2.47 7.45 1.41
N GLY A 340 2.51 8.46 2.29
CA GLY A 340 2.86 9.84 1.96
C GLY A 340 1.68 10.78 1.70
N GLY A 341 1.99 12.08 1.65
CA GLY A 341 1.03 13.16 1.42
C GLY A 341 0.28 13.66 2.66
N MET A 342 0.25 12.89 3.75
CA MET A 342 -0.42 13.27 4.99
C MET A 342 0.41 14.27 5.80
N ARG A 343 -0.21 15.37 6.21
CA ARG A 343 0.40 16.43 7.04
C ARG A 343 -0.24 16.52 8.42
N ILE A 344 -1.56 16.31 8.48
CA ILE A 344 -2.41 16.53 9.65
C ILE A 344 -3.38 15.36 9.83
N GLY A 345 -4.03 15.29 11.00
CA GLY A 345 -5.00 14.24 11.33
C GLY A 345 -6.13 14.12 10.31
N ALA A 346 -6.59 15.22 9.70
CA ALA A 346 -7.60 15.18 8.65
C ALA A 346 -7.14 14.42 7.40
N ASP A 347 -5.88 14.57 6.98
CA ASP A 347 -5.32 13.82 5.84
C ASP A 347 -5.25 12.32 6.16
N VAL A 348 -4.87 11.98 7.40
CA VAL A 348 -4.87 10.61 7.91
C VAL A 348 -6.27 10.00 7.85
N CYS A 349 -7.29 10.70 8.36
CA CYS A 349 -8.67 10.23 8.33
C CYS A 349 -9.16 10.00 6.89
N LYS A 350 -8.87 10.93 5.97
CA LYS A 350 -9.23 10.81 4.55
C LYS A 350 -8.53 9.64 3.87
N ALA A 351 -7.31 9.26 4.29
CA ALA A 351 -6.63 8.08 3.78
C ALA A 351 -7.37 6.78 4.17
N PHE A 352 -7.79 6.66 5.43
CA PHE A 352 -8.57 5.49 5.88
C PHE A 352 -9.92 5.42 5.18
N ALA A 353 -10.66 6.52 5.09
CA ALA A 353 -11.93 6.58 4.37
C ALA A 353 -11.77 6.25 2.87
N ALA A 354 -10.60 6.54 2.27
CA ALA A 354 -10.29 6.19 0.89
C ALA A 354 -9.97 4.71 0.67
N GLY A 355 -9.94 3.87 1.72
CA GLY A 355 -9.72 2.44 1.61
C GLY A 355 -8.45 1.89 2.28
N ALA A 356 -7.70 2.73 3.02
CA ALA A 356 -6.50 2.28 3.70
C ALA A 356 -6.81 1.45 4.96
N ASP A 357 -5.99 0.43 5.22
CA ASP A 357 -6.00 -0.38 6.45
C ASP A 357 -4.99 0.14 7.48
N ALA A 358 -3.92 0.78 6.99
CA ALA A 358 -2.95 1.52 7.79
C ALA A 358 -2.38 2.68 6.98
N VAL A 359 -1.65 3.59 7.64
CA VAL A 359 -0.94 4.68 6.98
C VAL A 359 0.53 4.67 7.30
N MET A 360 1.38 4.99 6.32
CA MET A 360 2.81 5.23 6.49
C MET A 360 3.09 6.73 6.52
N ILE A 361 3.57 7.20 7.67
CA ILE A 361 3.75 8.61 8.00
C ILE A 361 5.24 8.93 8.02
N GLY A 362 5.63 9.96 7.26
CA GLY A 362 7.00 10.43 7.18
C GLY A 362 7.21 11.77 7.87
N THR A 363 7.03 12.85 7.10
CA THR A 363 7.34 14.22 7.51
C THR A 363 6.74 14.67 8.85
N PRO A 364 5.48 14.35 9.20
CA PRO A 364 4.97 14.67 10.54
C PRO A 364 5.81 14.07 11.67
N LEU A 365 6.26 12.82 11.51
CA LEU A 365 7.12 12.14 12.50
C LEU A 365 8.55 12.69 12.53
N ALA A 366 9.01 13.34 11.46
CA ALA A 366 10.31 14.00 11.46
C ALA A 366 10.39 15.12 12.51
N GLY A 367 9.25 15.72 12.86
CA GLY A 367 9.14 16.72 13.91
C GLY A 367 9.01 16.18 15.33
N ALA A 368 9.05 14.86 15.52
CA ALA A 368 9.10 14.26 16.86
C ALA A 368 10.44 14.57 17.55
N GLU A 369 10.43 14.76 18.87
CA GLU A 369 11.65 14.88 19.68
C GLU A 369 12.55 13.65 19.54
N GLU A 370 11.97 12.48 19.34
CA GLU A 370 12.63 11.20 19.17
C GLU A 370 13.24 11.01 17.78
N SER A 371 12.86 11.83 16.78
CA SER A 371 13.39 11.77 15.41
C SER A 371 14.92 11.81 15.40
N SER A 372 15.54 10.92 14.63
CA SER A 372 17.00 10.76 14.61
C SER A 372 17.74 12.03 14.18
N SER A 373 17.13 12.86 13.33
CA SER A 373 17.73 14.10 12.81
C SER A 373 17.18 15.40 13.44
N LYS A 374 16.25 15.30 14.40
CA LYS A 374 15.67 16.45 15.13
C LYS A 374 14.99 17.49 14.22
N GLY A 375 14.06 17.04 13.37
CA GLY A 375 13.25 17.93 12.54
C GLY A 375 13.63 18.00 11.07
N PHE A 376 14.50 17.10 10.58
CA PHE A 376 14.81 16.97 9.15
C PHE A 376 14.34 15.61 8.63
N ASN A 377 14.11 15.50 7.33
CA ASN A 377 13.95 14.21 6.69
C ASN A 377 14.25 14.28 5.20
N TRP A 378 14.52 13.12 4.61
CA TRP A 378 14.77 12.93 3.20
C TRP A 378 14.30 11.54 2.79
N GLY A 379 13.86 11.39 1.54
CA GLY A 379 13.41 10.10 1.02
C GLY A 379 14.56 9.23 0.53
N MET A 380 14.32 7.92 0.41
CA MET A 380 15.31 6.94 -0.06
C MET A 380 15.81 7.17 -1.50
N ALA A 381 15.06 7.91 -2.33
CA ALA A 381 15.46 8.26 -3.69
C ALA A 381 16.33 9.54 -3.78
N THR A 382 16.59 10.21 -2.64
CA THR A 382 17.43 11.42 -2.59
C THR A 382 18.90 11.16 -2.90
N PRO A 383 19.56 10.11 -2.36
CA PRO A 383 20.98 9.85 -2.62
C PRO A 383 21.27 9.17 -3.98
N ASP A 384 20.30 9.09 -4.90
CA ASP A 384 20.53 8.51 -6.23
C ASP A 384 21.72 9.21 -6.92
N PRO A 385 22.74 8.45 -7.37
CA PRO A 385 23.97 9.04 -7.88
C PRO A 385 23.74 9.78 -9.21
N ASN A 386 22.79 9.31 -10.02
CA ASN A 386 22.55 9.78 -11.38
C ASN A 386 21.43 10.83 -11.43
N LEU A 387 20.27 10.52 -10.85
CA LEU A 387 19.08 11.38 -10.87
C LEU A 387 18.38 11.39 -9.51
N PRO A 388 18.79 12.27 -8.58
CA PRO A 388 18.11 12.48 -7.32
C PRO A 388 16.62 12.80 -7.51
N ARG A 389 15.74 12.07 -6.83
CA ARG A 389 14.28 12.25 -6.88
C ARG A 389 13.68 12.52 -5.51
N GLY A 390 14.48 13.12 -4.64
CA GLY A 390 14.05 13.64 -3.36
C GLY A 390 14.83 14.88 -2.98
N THR A 391 14.46 15.47 -1.85
CA THR A 391 15.13 16.59 -1.24
C THR A 391 15.12 16.45 0.27
N ARG A 392 16.10 17.05 0.94
CA ARG A 392 16.09 17.16 2.40
C ARG A 392 15.17 18.33 2.78
N ILE A 393 14.11 18.04 3.52
CA ILE A 393 13.20 19.05 4.06
C ILE A 393 13.48 19.27 5.55
N GLN A 394 13.03 20.42 6.04
CA GLN A 394 13.14 20.83 7.44
C GLN A 394 11.75 21.20 7.94
N VAL A 395 11.34 20.58 9.04
CA VAL A 395 10.09 20.88 9.74
C VAL A 395 10.30 21.33 11.18
N GLY A 396 11.53 21.19 11.70
CA GLY A 396 11.87 21.49 13.10
C GLY A 396 11.32 20.44 14.06
N THR A 397 11.78 20.48 15.31
CA THR A 397 11.20 19.66 16.40
C THR A 397 9.97 20.37 16.94
N LYS A 398 8.84 19.67 17.01
CA LYS A 398 7.52 20.24 17.29
C LYS A 398 6.86 19.68 18.55
N ALA A 399 7.02 18.39 18.82
CA ALA A 399 6.36 17.68 19.91
C ALA A 399 7.02 16.32 20.16
N THR A 400 6.69 15.66 21.26
CA THR A 400 7.04 14.24 21.45
C THR A 400 6.28 13.35 20.48
N LEU A 401 6.82 12.17 20.16
CA LEU A 401 6.14 11.17 19.33
C LEU A 401 4.79 10.77 19.93
N ARG A 402 4.71 10.70 21.27
CA ARG A 402 3.46 10.44 21.98
C ARG A 402 2.41 11.51 21.72
N GLU A 403 2.76 12.79 21.78
CA GLU A 403 1.82 13.89 21.51
C GLU A 403 1.35 13.86 20.05
N ILE A 404 2.24 13.54 19.10
CA ILE A 404 1.88 13.44 17.68
C ILE A 404 0.87 12.30 17.44
N LEU A 405 1.09 11.12 18.02
CA LEU A 405 0.26 9.95 17.75
C LEU A 405 -0.99 9.85 18.64
N LEU A 406 -0.85 10.12 19.94
CA LEU A 406 -1.85 9.83 20.97
C LEU A 406 -2.33 11.09 21.73
N GLY A 407 -1.62 12.20 21.59
CA GLY A 407 -1.92 13.43 22.31
C GLY A 407 -1.52 13.41 23.80
N PRO A 408 -2.09 14.31 24.62
CA PRO A 408 -3.08 15.32 24.22
C PRO A 408 -2.48 16.32 23.22
N ALA A 409 -3.29 16.80 22.27
CA ALA A 409 -2.87 17.86 21.37
C ALA A 409 -2.75 19.18 22.14
N ARG A 410 -1.63 19.89 21.95
CA ARG A 410 -1.35 21.21 22.53
C ARG A 410 -1.49 22.35 21.51
N VAL A 411 -1.78 21.99 20.26
CA VAL A 411 -1.96 22.90 19.13
C VAL A 411 -3.27 22.58 18.40
N ASP A 412 -3.74 23.53 17.61
CA ASP A 412 -5.04 23.58 16.94
C ASP A 412 -4.96 23.38 15.42
N ASP A 413 -3.79 23.01 14.89
CA ASP A 413 -3.52 22.85 13.46
C ASP A 413 -3.65 21.41 12.97
N GLY A 414 -4.03 20.47 13.85
CA GLY A 414 -4.19 19.05 13.53
C GLY A 414 -2.88 18.28 13.35
N THR A 415 -1.72 18.85 13.70
CA THR A 415 -0.41 18.17 13.60
C THR A 415 -0.13 17.20 14.76
N GLN A 416 -1.03 17.12 15.74
CA GLN A 416 -0.91 16.25 16.92
C GLN A 416 -2.18 15.41 17.13
N ASN A 417 -2.04 14.35 17.94
CA ASN A 417 -3.08 13.40 18.30
C ASN A 417 -3.80 12.73 17.12
N PHE A 418 -3.05 12.07 16.23
CA PHE A 418 -3.62 11.38 15.07
C PHE A 418 -4.60 10.27 15.43
N ALA A 419 -4.37 9.52 16.52
CA ALA A 419 -5.30 8.50 17.00
C ALA A 419 -6.62 9.13 17.46
N GLY A 420 -6.56 10.23 18.21
CA GLY A 420 -7.75 10.98 18.64
C GLY A 420 -8.51 11.57 17.46
N ALA A 421 -7.81 12.12 16.46
CA ALA A 421 -8.43 12.61 15.23
C ALA A 421 -9.16 11.47 14.48
N LEU A 422 -8.51 10.31 14.34
CA LEU A 422 -9.09 9.15 13.67
C LEU A 422 -10.33 8.63 14.42
N ARG A 423 -10.23 8.39 15.73
CA ARG A 423 -11.37 7.96 16.56
C ARG A 423 -12.53 8.94 16.50
N SER A 424 -12.24 10.24 16.53
CA SER A 424 -13.26 11.28 16.41
C SER A 424 -13.92 11.25 15.04
N ALA A 425 -13.15 11.06 13.97
CA ALA A 425 -13.67 10.96 12.61
C ALA A 425 -14.57 9.73 12.44
N LEU A 426 -14.16 8.56 12.95
CA LEU A 426 -14.99 7.35 12.99
C LEU A 426 -16.30 7.61 13.76
N GLY A 427 -16.19 8.21 14.95
CA GLY A 427 -17.33 8.54 15.80
C GLY A 427 -18.36 9.43 15.12
N VAL A 428 -17.93 10.55 14.50
CA VAL A 428 -18.87 11.46 13.81
C VAL A 428 -19.40 10.91 12.49
N CYS A 429 -18.68 9.97 11.85
CA CYS A 429 -19.14 9.29 10.64
C CYS A 429 -19.98 8.04 10.94
N GLY A 430 -20.12 7.64 12.21
CA GLY A 430 -20.91 6.49 12.61
C GLY A 430 -20.27 5.13 12.34
N ALA A 431 -18.95 5.08 12.17
CA ALA A 431 -18.20 3.86 11.90
C ALA A 431 -17.59 3.28 13.17
N ARG A 432 -17.82 1.99 13.44
CA ARG A 432 -17.29 1.31 14.63
C ARG A 432 -15.83 0.89 14.49
N ASP A 433 -15.38 0.65 13.28
CA ASP A 433 -14.02 0.21 12.99
C ASP A 433 -13.52 0.75 11.64
N ILE A 434 -12.25 0.45 11.31
CA ILE A 434 -11.64 0.86 10.05
C ILE A 434 -12.38 0.29 8.83
N ALA A 435 -12.90 -0.93 8.89
CA ALA A 435 -13.58 -1.54 7.76
C ALA A 435 -14.89 -0.81 7.43
N GLU A 436 -15.69 -0.49 8.45
CA GLU A 436 -16.87 0.37 8.28
C GLU A 436 -16.48 1.78 7.81
N PHE A 437 -15.36 2.31 8.31
CA PHE A 437 -14.91 3.65 7.95
C PHE A 437 -14.48 3.78 6.49
N GLN A 438 -14.03 2.70 5.85
CA GLN A 438 -13.73 2.66 4.40
C GLN A 438 -14.98 2.81 3.51
N HIS A 439 -16.18 2.73 4.08
CA HIS A 439 -17.45 2.85 3.36
C HIS A 439 -18.19 4.17 3.64
N VAL A 440 -17.61 5.08 4.42
CA VAL A 440 -18.21 6.40 4.67
C VAL A 440 -18.22 7.23 3.40
N GLU A 441 -19.21 8.11 3.28
CA GLU A 441 -19.32 8.95 2.10
C GLU A 441 -18.19 9.99 2.03
N LEU A 442 -17.55 10.04 0.86
CA LEU A 442 -16.55 11.04 0.48
C LEU A 442 -17.16 11.97 -0.58
N VAL A 443 -17.06 13.28 -0.35
CA VAL A 443 -17.50 14.29 -1.31
C VAL A 443 -16.31 15.05 -1.90
N ILE A 444 -16.45 15.48 -3.16
CA ILE A 444 -15.48 16.38 -3.81
C ILE A 444 -15.71 17.80 -3.27
N ALA A 445 -14.74 18.31 -2.52
CA ALA A 445 -14.81 19.56 -1.78
C ALA A 445 -13.52 20.40 -1.98
N PRO A 446 -13.30 20.98 -3.17
CA PRO A 446 -12.06 21.71 -3.48
C PRO A 446 -11.85 22.98 -2.64
N SER A 447 -12.91 23.48 -2.01
CA SER A 447 -12.87 24.67 -1.14
C SER A 447 -12.65 24.34 0.34
N ILE A 448 -12.50 23.05 0.72
CA ILE A 448 -12.41 22.62 2.13
C ILE A 448 -11.26 23.28 2.89
N VAL A 449 -10.19 23.64 2.19
CA VAL A 449 -9.01 24.29 2.77
C VAL A 449 -9.16 25.80 2.95
N SER A 450 -10.12 26.44 2.28
CA SER A 450 -10.26 27.90 2.23
C SER A 450 -11.59 28.42 2.77
N GLU A 451 -12.66 27.62 2.74
CA GLU A 451 -13.99 28.00 3.22
C GLU A 451 -13.96 28.38 4.71
N GLY A 452 -14.35 29.63 5.01
CA GLY A 452 -14.38 30.16 6.37
C GLY A 452 -13.00 30.36 7.02
N LYS A 453 -11.88 30.26 6.29
CA LYS A 453 -10.52 30.32 6.85
C LYS A 453 -9.83 31.68 6.77
N VAL A 454 -10.50 32.71 6.26
CA VAL A 454 -9.93 34.06 6.03
C VAL A 454 -9.26 34.62 7.28
N PHE A 455 -9.93 34.61 8.44
CA PHE A 455 -9.34 35.13 9.69
C PHE A 455 -8.21 34.26 10.22
N GLN A 456 -8.29 32.93 10.07
CA GLN A 456 -7.23 32.03 10.48
C GLN A 456 -5.94 32.30 9.70
N GLN A 457 -6.06 32.48 8.37
CA GLN A 457 -4.96 32.84 7.49
C GLN A 457 -4.39 34.23 7.80
N ALA A 458 -5.26 35.23 7.97
CA ALA A 458 -4.83 36.60 8.27
C ALA A 458 -4.11 36.74 9.61
N GLN A 459 -4.42 35.87 10.58
CA GLN A 459 -3.84 35.89 11.92
C GLN A 459 -2.75 34.83 12.14
N HIS A 460 -2.48 33.97 11.16
CA HIS A 460 -1.58 32.82 11.29
C HIS A 460 -1.92 31.90 12.48
N VAL A 461 -3.20 31.56 12.64
CA VAL A 461 -3.72 30.66 13.71
C VAL A 461 -4.49 29.48 13.10
N GLY A 462 -4.68 28.39 13.86
CA GLY A 462 -5.36 27.19 13.38
C GLY A 462 -4.81 26.71 12.03
N MET A 463 -5.68 26.61 11.03
CA MET A 463 -5.35 26.17 9.66
C MET A 463 -4.58 27.22 8.84
N GLY A 464 -4.40 28.43 9.36
CA GLY A 464 -3.64 29.51 8.72
C GLY A 464 -2.16 29.59 9.11
N LYS A 465 -1.68 28.69 9.98
CA LYS A 465 -0.28 28.65 10.45
C LYS A 465 0.77 28.22 9.42
N ASN A 466 0.33 27.86 8.21
CA ASN A 466 1.22 27.35 7.15
C ASN A 466 2.17 28.40 6.59
#